data_AF-A0A2M7W2T4-F1
#
_entry.id   AF-A0A2M7W2T4-F1
#
_cell.length_a   1.000
_cell.length_b   1.000
_cell.length_c   1.000
_cell.angle_alpha   90.00
_cell.angle_beta   90.00
_cell.angle_gamma   90.00
#
_symmetry.space_group_name_H-M   'P 1'
#
loop_
_entity.id
_entity.type
_entity.pdbx_description
1 polymer ?
#
loop_
_entity_poly.entity_id
_entity_poly.type
_entity_poly.pdbx_seq_one_letter_code
_entity_poly.pdbx_strand_id
1 'polypeptide(L)' 'MQYPKEIAEIYLLQGKYLLRDSTGGEVLLLINYKGNKFSHRFIALEPSTRFTRAIRRFAKRLLERKHGMNMAK' A
#
# COMPACT_ATOMS: atom_id res chain seq x y z
N MET A 1 7.05 -9.79 8.05
CA MET A 1 6.01 -9.64 7.00
C MET A 1 6.73 -9.48 5.68
N GLN A 2 6.59 -10.41 4.74
CA GLN A 2 7.19 -10.23 3.42
C GLN A 2 6.38 -9.20 2.63
N TYR A 3 7.09 -8.19 2.11
CA TYR A 3 6.51 -7.19 1.22
C TYR A 3 6.26 -7.81 -0.16
N PRO A 4 5.24 -7.34 -0.91
CA PRO A 4 5.08 -7.73 -2.29
C PRO A 4 6.38 -7.45 -3.06
N LYS A 5 6.82 -8.41 -3.90
CA LYS A 5 8.07 -8.30 -4.67
C LYS A 5 8.09 -7.09 -5.62
N GLU A 6 6.92 -6.57 -5.95
CA GLU A 6 6.73 -5.42 -6.81
C GLU A 6 6.97 -4.07 -6.11
N ILE A 7 7.01 -4.04 -4.77
CA ILE A 7 7.33 -2.85 -3.99
C ILE A 7 8.83 -2.92 -3.65
N ALA A 8 9.63 -2.12 -4.34
CA ALA A 8 11.07 -2.04 -4.14
C ALA A 8 11.40 -1.26 -2.86
N GLU A 9 10.71 -0.14 -2.63
CA GLU A 9 10.98 0.76 -1.50
C GLU A 9 9.68 1.20 -0.81
N ILE A 10 9.75 1.39 0.51
CA ILE A 10 8.65 1.84 1.35
C ILE A 10 9.17 2.92 2.30
N TYR A 11 8.60 4.12 2.21
CA TYR A 11 8.89 5.22 3.12
C TYR A 11 7.64 5.58 3.93
N LEU A 12 7.77 5.67 5.25
CA LEU A 12 6.70 6.15 6.13
C LEU A 12 6.84 7.65 6.33
N LEU A 13 5.84 8.41 5.89
CA LEU A 13 5.80 9.87 5.93
C LEU A 13 4.56 10.33 6.69
N GLN A 14 4.70 10.74 7.96
CA GLN A 14 3.60 11.32 8.77
C GLN A 14 2.27 10.53 8.67
N GLY A 15 2.32 9.19 8.75
CA GLY A 15 1.13 8.33 8.65
C GLY A 15 0.69 7.98 7.21
N LYS A 16 1.48 8.34 6.20
CA LYS A 16 1.34 7.94 4.80
C LYS A 16 2.49 7.03 4.41
N TYR A 17 2.27 6.17 3.42
CA TYR A 17 3.30 5.30 2.87
C TYR A 17 3.60 5.74 1.44
N LEU A 18 4.85 6.11 1.14
CA LEU A 18 5.32 6.25 -0.23
C LEU A 18 5.89 4.89 -0.67
N LEU A 19 5.34 4.36 -1.76
CA LEU A 19 5.69 3.06 -2.32
C LEU A 19 6.29 3.28 -3.70
N ARG A 20 7.43 2.64 -3.96
CA ARG A 20 8.10 2.71 -5.26
C ARG A 20 8.31 1.33 -5.86
N ASP A 21 8.13 1.22 -7.17
CA ASP A 21 8.57 0.06 -7.93
C ASP A 21 9.96 0.29 -8.54
N SER A 22 10.55 -0.77 -9.09
CA SER A 22 11.87 -0.73 -9.73
C SER A 22 11.91 0.05 -11.05
N THR A 23 10.75 0.47 -11.57
CA THR A 23 10.62 1.20 -12.83
C THR A 23 10.43 2.70 -12.64
N GLY A 24 10.41 3.17 -11.39
CA GLY A 24 10.21 4.58 -11.04
C GLY A 24 8.73 4.97 -10.86
N GLY A 25 7.81 4.00 -10.83
CA GLY A 25 6.41 4.22 -10.46
C GLY A 25 6.31 4.53 -8.97
N GLU A 26 5.70 5.67 -8.64
CA GLU A 26 5.55 6.13 -7.25
C GLU A 26 4.09 6.27 -6.85
N VAL A 27 3.74 5.69 -5.69
CA VAL A 27 2.39 5.76 -5.15
C VAL A 27 2.41 6.20 -3.69
N LEU A 28 1.62 7.23 -3.38
CA LEU A 28 1.32 7.61 -2.02
C LEU A 28 0.07 6.88 -1.55
N LEU A 29 0.23 6.01 -0.57
CA LEU A 29 -0.81 5.24 0.08
C LEU A 29 -1.16 5.85 1.43
N LEU A 30 -2.44 6.17 1.62
CA LEU A 30 -3.02 6.65 2.86
C LEU A 30 -3.87 5.55 3.49
N ILE A 31 -3.62 5.23 4.75
CA ILE A 31 -4.40 4.25 5.52
C ILE A 31 -5.23 4.97 6.57
N ASN A 32 -6.57 4.87 6.45
CA ASN A 32 -7.48 5.28 7.50
C ASN A 32 -7.87 4.05 8.33
N TYR A 33 -7.10 3.81 9.39
CA TYR A 33 -7.36 2.72 10.32
C TYR A 33 -8.73 2.89 11.01
N LYS A 34 -9.10 4.08 11.49
CA LYS A 34 -10.40 4.26 12.16
C LYS A 34 -11.59 3.89 11.26
N GLY A 35 -11.50 4.23 9.98
CA GLY A 35 -12.52 3.94 8.98
C GLY A 35 -12.37 2.60 8.26
N ASN A 36 -11.37 1.78 8.61
CA ASN A 36 -10.99 0.54 7.91
C ASN A 36 -10.92 0.70 6.37
N LYS A 37 -10.35 1.82 5.91
CA LYS A 37 -10.30 2.20 4.49
C LYS A 37 -8.90 2.64 4.11
N PHE A 38 -8.58 2.57 2.83
CA PHE A 38 -7.34 3.14 2.29
C PHE A 38 -7.63 3.87 0.98
N SER A 39 -6.79 4.85 0.66
CA SER A 39 -6.76 5.52 -0.64
C SER A 39 -5.32 5.60 -1.13
N HIS A 40 -5.13 5.70 -2.44
CA HIS A 40 -3.81 5.85 -3.03
C HIS A 40 -3.84 6.87 -4.15
N ARG A 41 -2.72 7.56 -4.35
CA ARG A 41 -2.52 8.52 -5.43
C ARG A 41 -1.20 8.23 -6.12
N PHE A 42 -1.23 8.22 -7.45
CA PHE A 42 -0.02 8.11 -8.27
C PHE A 42 0.66 9.49 -8.31
N ILE A 43 1.95 9.53 -8.01
CA ILE A 43 2.73 10.79 -7.98
C ILE A 43 3.62 10.89 -9.22
N ALA A 44 4.27 9.80 -9.58
CA ALA A 44 5.11 9.71 -10.77
C ALA A 44 4.42 8.85 -11.84
N LEU A 45 5.19 8.40 -12.83
CA LEU A 45 4.82 7.46 -13.90
C LEU A 45 3.67 6.53 -13.51
N GLU A 46 2.73 6.35 -14.45
CA GLU A 46 1.57 5.50 -14.24
C GLU A 46 2.02 4.08 -13.84
N PRO A 47 1.69 3.63 -12.62
CA PRO A 47 2.19 2.37 -12.09
C PRO A 47 1.56 1.18 -12.83
N SER A 48 2.34 0.14 -13.06
CA SER A 48 1.83 -1.08 -13.68
C SER A 48 0.63 -1.66 -12.92
N THR A 49 -0.27 -2.34 -13.64
CA THR A 49 -1.43 -3.04 -13.04
C THR A 49 -0.99 -4.01 -11.92
N ARG A 50 0.18 -4.64 -12.09
CA ARG A 50 0.75 -5.57 -11.11
C ARG A 50 1.17 -4.85 -9.82
N PHE A 51 1.86 -3.72 -9.95
CA PHE A 51 2.27 -2.89 -8.82
C PHE A 51 1.05 -2.31 -8.10
N THR A 52 0.04 -1.82 -8.83
CA THR A 52 -1.23 -1.36 -8.26
C THR A 52 -1.94 -2.45 -7.43
N ARG A 53 -1.97 -3.70 -7.92
CA ARG A 53 -2.50 -4.84 -7.16
C ARG A 53 -1.66 -5.13 -5.91
N ALA A 54 -0.34 -5.05 -6.00
CA ALA A 54 0.55 -5.21 -4.86
C ALA A 54 0.30 -4.16 -3.76
N ILE A 55 0.13 -2.90 -4.12
CA ILE A 55 -0.20 -1.79 -3.22
C ILE A 55 -1.52 -2.05 -2.48
N ARG A 56 -2.57 -2.47 -3.21
CA ARG A 56 -3.88 -2.81 -2.59
C ARG A 56 -3.76 -3.95 -1.58
N ARG A 57 -3.02 -5.01 -1.91
CA ARG A 57 -2.77 -6.12 -0.98
C ARG A 57 -1.99 -5.67 0.26
N PHE A 58 -0.99 -4.81 0.07
CA PHE A 58 -0.22 -4.24 1.16
C PHE A 58 -1.12 -3.40 2.09
N ALA A 59 -1.94 -2.51 1.53
CA ALA A 59 -2.90 -1.70 2.28
C ALA A 59 -3.90 -2.54 3.08
N LYS A 60 -4.45 -3.59 2.45
CA LYS A 60 -5.38 -4.51 3.12
C LYS A 60 -4.71 -5.17 4.32
N ARG A 61 -3.49 -5.67 4.16
CA ARG A 61 -2.74 -6.29 5.26
C ARG A 61 -2.40 -5.31 6.39
N LEU A 62 -2.14 -4.04 6.08
CA LEU A 62 -1.92 -3.01 7.10
C LEU A 62 -3.18 -2.80 7.95
N LEU A 63 -4.35 -2.73 7.30
CA LEU A 63 -5.64 -2.64 7.98
C LEU A 63 -5.91 -3.89 8.84
N GLU A 64 -5.76 -5.08 8.26
CA GLU A 64 -5.93 -6.36 8.96
C GLU A 64 -5.03 -6.47 10.20
N ARG A 65 -3.78 -6.03 10.11
CA ARG A 65 -2.85 -6.04 11.25
C ARG A 65 -3.29 -5.11 12.39
N LYS A 66 -3.86 -3.95 12.06
CA LYS A 66 -4.29 -2.97 13.08
C LYS A 66 -5.58 -3.38 13.78
N HIS A 67 -6.49 -4.06 13.09
CA HIS A 67 -7.80 -4.44 13.63
C HIS A 67 -7.83 -5.85 14.25
N GLY A 68 -6.76 -6.65 14.10
CA GLY A 68 -6.81 -8.09 14.37
C GLY A 68 -7.68 -8.77 13.32
N MET A 69 -7.21 -9.87 12.75
CA MET A 69 -7.93 -10.58 11.68
C MET A 69 -9.40 -10.85 12.07
N ASN A 70 -10.32 -10.12 11.43
CA ASN A 70 -11.74 -10.41 11.39
C ASN A 70 -12.31 -10.10 9.99
N MET A 71 -11.62 -10.58 8.96
CA MET A 71 -12.17 -10.72 7.61
C MET A 71 -11.82 -12.09 7.03
N ALA A 72 -12.08 -13.14 7.81
CA ALA A 72 -12.33 -14.48 7.29
C ALA A 72 -13.84 -14.76 7.47
N LYS A 73 -14.63 -14.36 6.47
CA LYS A 73 -15.89 -15.01 6.12
C LYS A 73 -16.12 -14.83 4.63
#